data_AF-A0A9Q0XP05-F1
#
_entry.id   AF-A0A9Q0XP05-F1
#
_cell.length_a   1.000
_cell.length_b   1.000
_cell.length_c   1.000
_cell.angle_alpha   90.00
_cell.angle_beta   90.00
_cell.angle_gamma   90.00
#
_symmetry.space_group_name_H-M   'P 1'
#
loop_
_entity.id
_entity.type
_entity.pdbx_description
1 polymer ?
#
loop_
_entity_poly.entity_id
_entity_poly.type
_entity_poly.pdbx_seq_one_letter_code
_entity_poly.pdbx_strand_id
1 'polypeptide(L)'
;MASPTAAAAASTAAAPSGDAVPLVALNYAVRRRLSLFLNPRAAVAADWTALAEELGYEYLEIKHFEGHGDPTGRLLEDWQARCPGGATVGRLVRLLRALERFDILDDLGPSIEDNCKKYLQKKQQEQTERPLQVPAVDSSIPRTQELQGITTRDDPLGQTPEMFDAFICYCQNDIHFVQEMIQELEQTDHKLKLCVFDRDVLPGTCVWTITSELIEKRCRKMVVVISDDYLDSEECDFQTKFALSLSPGARLRRLIPVKCKAMKKEFPSILRFITVCDYTNSATKKWFWTRLAKSLLVP
;
A
#
# COMPACT_ATOMS: atom_id res chain seq x y z
N MET A 1 19.35 31.88 -61.14
CA MET A 1 19.23 30.56 -61.78
C MET A 1 19.35 29.50 -60.69
N ALA A 2 18.22 28.94 -60.29
CA ALA A 2 18.14 27.84 -59.35
C ALA A 2 17.89 26.56 -60.15
N SER A 3 18.69 25.51 -59.90
CA SER A 3 18.26 24.12 -60.02
C SER A 3 19.26 23.22 -59.27
N PRO A 4 18.78 22.33 -58.40
CA PRO A 4 19.58 21.37 -57.64
C PRO A 4 19.63 20.00 -58.35
N THR A 5 20.63 19.18 -58.07
CA THR A 5 20.68 17.77 -58.46
C THR A 5 20.93 16.85 -57.26
N ALA A 6 19.84 16.19 -56.88
CA ALA A 6 19.66 14.80 -56.47
C ALA A 6 20.72 14.07 -55.62
N ALA A 7 20.31 13.83 -54.36
CA ALA A 7 20.06 12.51 -53.78
C ALA A 7 21.12 11.39 -53.92
N ALA A 8 21.79 11.12 -52.81
CA ALA A 8 22.18 9.76 -52.42
C ALA A 8 21.66 9.50 -51.01
N ALA A 9 20.46 8.91 -50.93
CA ALA A 9 19.87 8.41 -49.71
C ALA A 9 20.60 7.11 -49.31
N ALA A 10 21.51 7.20 -48.34
CA ALA A 10 21.94 6.02 -47.60
C ALA A 10 20.84 5.71 -46.57
N SER A 11 19.95 4.79 -46.92
CA SER A 11 18.96 4.22 -46.02
C SER A 11 19.68 3.41 -44.93
N THR A 12 20.01 4.05 -43.82
CA THR A 12 20.29 3.35 -42.56
C THR A 12 18.99 2.70 -42.10
N ALA A 13 18.84 1.42 -42.42
CA ALA A 13 17.77 0.57 -41.92
C ALA A 13 17.75 0.66 -40.38
N ALA A 14 16.63 1.12 -39.84
CA ALA A 14 16.41 1.22 -38.41
C ALA A 14 16.57 -0.17 -37.76
N ALA A 15 17.48 -0.28 -36.79
CA ALA A 15 17.62 -1.46 -35.95
C ALA A 15 16.29 -1.76 -35.21
N PRO A 16 15.96 -3.04 -34.95
CA PRO A 16 14.61 -3.45 -34.60
C PRO A 16 14.27 -3.05 -33.17
N SER A 17 13.11 -2.44 -33.00
CA SER A 17 12.51 -1.94 -31.75
C SER A 17 12.21 -3.00 -30.66
N GLY A 18 12.74 -4.22 -30.79
CA GLY A 18 12.47 -5.37 -29.92
C GLY A 18 13.51 -5.65 -28.83
N ASP A 19 14.68 -4.99 -28.84
CA ASP A 19 15.77 -5.29 -27.89
C ASP A 19 15.42 -4.99 -26.43
N ALA A 20 14.52 -4.04 -26.19
CA ALA A 20 14.00 -3.68 -24.86
C ALA A 20 12.63 -4.32 -24.54
N VAL A 21 12.06 -5.10 -25.47
CA VAL A 21 10.74 -5.71 -25.29
C VAL A 21 10.90 -7.10 -24.66
N PRO A 22 10.30 -7.38 -23.49
CA PRO A 22 10.40 -8.69 -22.85
C PRO A 22 9.65 -9.77 -23.64
N LEU A 23 10.07 -11.02 -23.57
CA LEU A 23 9.41 -12.16 -24.24
C LEU A 23 7.94 -12.32 -23.87
N VAL A 24 7.54 -11.85 -22.69
CA VAL A 24 6.14 -11.86 -22.26
C VAL A 24 5.22 -11.13 -23.25
N ALA A 25 5.76 -10.18 -24.04
CA ALA A 25 5.03 -9.45 -25.06
C ALA A 25 4.53 -10.32 -26.22
N LEU A 26 5.15 -11.48 -26.47
CA LEU A 26 4.70 -12.40 -27.51
C LEU A 26 3.44 -13.13 -27.04
N ASN A 27 2.39 -13.07 -27.86
CA ASN A 27 1.12 -13.72 -27.58
C ASN A 27 1.20 -15.25 -27.73
N TYR A 28 0.16 -15.94 -27.28
CA TYR A 28 0.07 -17.39 -27.35
C TYR A 28 0.20 -17.94 -28.78
N ALA A 29 -0.36 -17.26 -29.79
CA ALA A 29 -0.31 -17.71 -31.17
C ALA A 29 1.12 -17.76 -31.72
N VAL A 30 1.93 -16.71 -31.46
CA VAL A 30 3.34 -16.67 -31.87
C VAL A 30 4.14 -17.72 -31.12
N ARG A 31 3.97 -17.85 -29.79
CA ARG A 31 4.67 -18.86 -28.99
C ARG A 31 4.36 -20.28 -29.44
N ARG A 32 3.08 -20.57 -29.71
CA ARG A 32 2.65 -21.88 -30.22
C ARG A 32 3.27 -22.19 -31.58
N ARG A 33 3.34 -21.22 -32.48
CA ARG A 33 4.00 -21.43 -33.78
C ARG A 33 5.50 -21.63 -33.64
N LEU A 34 6.19 -20.88 -32.77
CA LEU A 34 7.60 -21.11 -32.44
C LEU A 34 7.83 -22.56 -31.99
N SER A 35 6.98 -23.07 -31.09
CA SER A 35 7.02 -24.48 -30.67
C SER A 35 6.85 -25.45 -31.82
N LEU A 36 5.95 -25.18 -32.77
CA LEU A 36 5.75 -26.04 -33.95
C LEU A 36 6.97 -26.05 -34.89
N PHE A 37 7.71 -24.95 -34.98
CA PHE A 37 8.90 -24.85 -35.82
C PHE A 37 10.17 -25.43 -35.18
N LEU A 38 10.26 -25.44 -33.85
CA LEU A 38 11.48 -25.78 -33.12
C LEU A 38 11.41 -27.13 -32.40
N ASN A 39 10.23 -27.62 -32.02
CA ASN A 39 10.08 -28.93 -31.38
C ASN A 39 10.42 -30.13 -32.28
N PRO A 40 10.09 -30.14 -33.59
CA PRO A 40 10.44 -31.26 -34.45
C PRO A 40 11.96 -31.38 -34.61
N ARG A 41 12.49 -32.58 -34.38
CA ARG A 41 13.90 -32.87 -34.68
C ARG A 41 14.10 -32.92 -36.19
N ALA A 42 14.86 -31.97 -36.72
CA ALA A 42 15.25 -31.94 -38.12
C ALA A 42 16.75 -32.23 -38.23
N ALA A 43 17.15 -33.01 -39.24
CA ALA A 43 18.56 -33.34 -39.45
C ALA A 43 19.40 -32.16 -39.97
N VAL A 44 18.75 -31.12 -40.51
CA VAL A 44 19.39 -30.01 -41.23
C VAL A 44 19.11 -28.66 -40.58
N ALA A 45 18.07 -28.55 -39.76
CA ALA A 45 17.68 -27.30 -39.12
C ALA A 45 17.88 -27.39 -37.61
N ALA A 46 18.44 -26.32 -37.04
CA ALA A 46 18.56 -26.17 -35.59
C ALA A 46 17.17 -26.26 -34.92
N ASP A 47 17.09 -27.10 -33.89
CA ASP A 47 15.88 -27.29 -33.10
C ASP A 47 15.96 -26.50 -31.78
N TRP A 48 14.98 -26.72 -30.91
CA TRP A 48 14.94 -26.08 -29.60
C TRP A 48 16.13 -26.42 -28.68
N THR A 49 16.84 -27.54 -28.91
CA THR A 49 18.00 -27.90 -28.10
C THR A 49 19.19 -27.01 -28.42
N ALA A 50 19.43 -26.74 -29.70
CA ALA A 50 20.44 -25.77 -30.13
C ALA A 50 20.12 -24.35 -29.60
N LEU A 51 18.84 -23.98 -29.57
CA LEU A 51 18.41 -22.72 -28.94
C LEU A 51 18.68 -22.71 -27.43
N ALA A 52 18.46 -23.82 -26.73
CA ALA A 52 18.74 -23.93 -25.30
C ALA A 52 20.24 -23.82 -25.00
N GLU A 53 21.09 -24.44 -25.81
CA GLU A 53 22.55 -24.37 -25.69
C GLU A 53 23.06 -22.92 -25.86
N GLU A 54 22.59 -22.21 -26.89
CA GLU A 54 22.93 -20.79 -27.10
C GLU A 54 22.40 -19.87 -25.98
N LEU A 55 21.35 -20.29 -25.28
CA LEU A 55 20.84 -19.63 -24.08
C LEU A 55 21.65 -19.96 -22.81
N GLY A 56 22.58 -20.91 -22.88
CA GLY A 56 23.45 -21.34 -21.79
C GLY A 56 22.85 -22.42 -20.89
N TYR A 57 21.88 -23.20 -21.40
CA TYR A 57 21.33 -24.34 -20.66
C TYR A 57 22.27 -25.55 -20.74
N GLU A 58 22.45 -26.23 -19.61
CA GLU A 58 23.28 -27.42 -19.52
C GLU A 58 22.53 -28.67 -20.01
N TYR A 59 23.27 -29.71 -20.39
CA TYR A 59 22.72 -30.96 -20.92
C TYR A 59 21.59 -31.57 -20.08
N LEU A 60 21.71 -31.57 -18.74
CA LEU A 60 20.68 -32.12 -17.86
C LEU A 60 19.40 -31.28 -17.85
N GLU A 61 19.52 -29.97 -18.01
CA GLU A 61 18.37 -29.05 -18.11
C GLU A 61 17.64 -29.26 -19.43
N ILE A 62 18.38 -29.39 -20.54
CA ILE A 62 17.83 -29.71 -21.86
C ILE A 62 17.10 -31.06 -21.80
N LYS A 63 17.73 -32.09 -21.23
CA LYS A 63 17.12 -33.42 -21.08
C LYS A 63 15.85 -33.40 -20.22
N HIS A 64 15.78 -32.52 -19.23
CA HIS A 64 14.56 -32.34 -18.44
C HIS A 64 13.40 -31.76 -19.27
N PHE A 65 13.67 -30.82 -20.18
CA PHE A 65 12.65 -30.26 -21.06
C PHE A 65 12.16 -31.26 -22.12
N GLU A 66 13.00 -32.23 -22.56
CA GLU A 66 12.59 -33.30 -23.48
C GLU A 66 11.40 -34.11 -22.97
N GLY A 67 11.25 -34.26 -21.64
CA GLY A 67 10.14 -35.00 -21.04
C GLY A 67 8.78 -34.29 -21.11
N HIS A 68 8.75 -33.03 -21.59
CA HIS A 68 7.54 -32.23 -21.67
C HIS A 68 6.89 -32.32 -23.06
N GLY A 69 5.56 -32.17 -23.12
CA GLY A 69 4.82 -32.17 -24.39
C GLY A 69 5.11 -30.97 -25.30
N ASP A 70 5.67 -29.88 -24.76
CA ASP A 70 6.14 -28.72 -25.51
C ASP A 70 7.49 -28.21 -24.94
N PRO A 71 8.62 -28.79 -25.36
CA PRO A 71 9.95 -28.41 -24.87
C PRO A 71 10.32 -26.95 -25.18
N THR A 72 10.03 -26.45 -26.39
CA THR A 72 10.27 -25.04 -26.76
C THR A 72 9.47 -24.10 -25.87
N GLY A 73 8.18 -24.38 -25.66
CA GLY A 73 7.34 -23.57 -24.79
C GLY A 73 7.90 -23.49 -23.36
N ARG A 74 8.34 -24.62 -22.82
CA ARG A 74 8.94 -24.70 -21.48
C ARG A 74 10.27 -23.99 -21.38
N LEU A 75 11.13 -24.10 -22.40
CA LEU A 75 12.38 -23.35 -22.49
C LEU A 75 12.13 -21.83 -22.46
N LEU A 76 11.16 -21.34 -23.22
CA LEU A 76 10.84 -19.90 -23.28
C LEU A 76 10.22 -19.37 -21.98
N GLU A 77 9.47 -20.20 -21.26
CA GLU A 77 8.94 -19.88 -19.93
C GLU A 77 10.06 -19.82 -18.88
N ASP A 78 10.91 -20.85 -18.85
CA ASP A 78 12.03 -20.93 -17.91
C ASP A 78 13.06 -19.82 -18.15
N TRP A 79 13.35 -19.49 -19.42
CA TRP A 79 14.27 -18.42 -19.77
C TRP A 79 13.80 -17.06 -19.22
N GLN A 80 12.50 -16.80 -19.21
CA GLN A 80 11.93 -15.59 -18.60
C GLN A 80 12.09 -15.57 -17.08
N ALA A 81 12.00 -16.73 -16.42
CA ALA A 81 12.19 -16.85 -14.97
C ALA A 81 13.66 -16.73 -14.55
N ARG A 82 14.58 -17.35 -15.30
CA ARG A 82 16.03 -17.38 -15.02
C ARG A 82 16.71 -16.04 -15.23
N CYS A 83 16.28 -15.27 -16.23
CA CYS A 83 16.88 -13.97 -16.58
C CYS A 83 15.83 -12.84 -16.64
N PRO A 84 15.34 -12.32 -15.49
CA PRO A 84 14.40 -11.20 -15.47
C PRO A 84 15.03 -9.96 -16.12
N GLY A 85 14.46 -9.49 -17.23
CA GLY A 85 14.97 -8.35 -18.02
C GLY A 85 16.00 -8.70 -19.10
N GLY A 86 16.61 -9.90 -19.06
CA GLY A 86 17.53 -10.40 -20.10
C GLY A 86 16.87 -11.26 -21.17
N ALA A 87 15.64 -11.71 -20.93
CA ALA A 87 14.81 -12.48 -21.85
C ALA A 87 13.96 -11.56 -22.75
N THR A 88 14.58 -11.03 -23.81
CA THR A 88 13.95 -10.06 -24.71
C THR A 88 13.64 -10.65 -26.08
N VAL A 89 12.61 -10.10 -26.75
CA VAL A 89 12.23 -10.50 -28.11
C VAL A 89 13.37 -10.25 -29.09
N GLY A 90 14.08 -9.13 -28.95
CA GLY A 90 15.26 -8.83 -29.77
C GLY A 90 16.38 -9.87 -29.60
N ARG A 91 16.61 -10.37 -28.38
CA ARG A 91 17.57 -11.45 -28.14
C ARG A 91 17.11 -12.76 -28.79
N LEU A 92 15.84 -13.12 -28.69
CA LEU A 92 15.31 -14.31 -29.36
C LEU A 92 15.49 -14.23 -30.89
N VAL A 93 15.16 -13.09 -31.51
CA VAL A 93 15.34 -12.90 -32.96
C VAL A 93 16.81 -13.01 -33.37
N ARG A 94 17.74 -12.50 -32.55
CA ARG A 94 19.18 -12.62 -32.80
C ARG A 94 19.65 -14.08 -32.71
N LEU A 95 19.16 -14.83 -31.73
CA LEU A 95 19.47 -16.25 -31.58
C LEU A 95 18.90 -17.07 -32.75
N LEU A 96 17.65 -16.84 -33.15
CA LEU A 96 17.06 -17.53 -34.31
C LEU A 96 17.83 -17.23 -35.62
N ARG A 97 18.36 -16.01 -35.76
CA ARG A 97 19.23 -15.65 -36.89
C ARG A 97 20.59 -16.36 -36.82
N ALA A 98 21.19 -16.46 -35.63
CA ALA A 98 22.45 -17.18 -35.44
C ALA A 98 22.31 -18.69 -35.70
N LEU A 99 21.14 -19.25 -35.40
CA LEU A 99 20.75 -20.64 -35.69
C LEU A 99 20.28 -20.85 -37.14
N GLU A 100 20.37 -19.82 -37.99
CA GLU A 100 19.97 -19.85 -39.40
C GLU A 100 18.49 -20.24 -39.64
N ARG A 101 17.62 -20.03 -38.65
CA ARG A 101 16.17 -20.29 -38.74
C ARG A 101 15.43 -19.12 -39.39
N PHE A 102 15.83 -18.77 -40.61
CA PHE A 102 15.24 -17.67 -41.38
C PHE A 102 13.77 -17.93 -41.75
N ASP A 103 13.38 -19.19 -41.93
CA ASP A 103 11.99 -19.60 -42.16
C ASP A 103 11.04 -19.15 -41.03
N ILE A 104 11.49 -19.24 -39.78
CA ILE A 104 10.73 -18.76 -38.62
C ILE A 104 10.62 -17.23 -38.65
N LEU A 105 11.72 -16.54 -38.99
CA LEU A 105 11.75 -15.08 -39.04
C LEU A 105 10.86 -14.54 -40.16
N ASP A 106 10.83 -15.19 -41.32
CA ASP A 106 10.00 -14.80 -42.46
C ASP A 106 8.51 -15.01 -42.17
N ASP A 107 8.15 -16.15 -41.56
CA ASP A 107 6.75 -16.50 -41.28
C ASP A 107 6.18 -15.79 -40.03
N LEU A 108 6.98 -15.63 -38.97
CA LEU A 108 6.53 -15.05 -37.70
C LEU A 108 6.92 -13.58 -37.52
N GLY A 109 7.89 -13.06 -38.29
CA GLY A 109 8.40 -11.69 -38.18
C GLY A 109 7.30 -10.63 -38.11
N PRO A 110 6.34 -10.59 -39.07
CA PRO A 110 5.26 -9.61 -39.04
C PRO A 110 4.39 -9.67 -37.77
N SER A 111 4.13 -10.88 -37.27
CA SER A 111 3.34 -11.10 -36.04
C SER A 111 4.12 -10.71 -34.79
N ILE A 112 5.43 -10.99 -34.75
CA ILE A 112 6.34 -10.60 -33.68
C ILE A 112 6.43 -9.08 -33.57
N GLU A 113 6.58 -8.38 -34.70
CA GLU A 113 6.64 -6.92 -34.74
C GLU A 113 5.33 -6.28 -34.28
N ASP A 114 4.18 -6.79 -34.71
CA ASP A 114 2.86 -6.31 -34.27
C ASP A 114 2.69 -6.47 -32.75
N ASN A 115 3.11 -7.61 -32.19
CA ASN A 115 3.08 -7.86 -30.75
C ASN A 115 3.97 -6.88 -29.97
N CYS A 116 5.18 -6.61 -30.48
CA CYS A 116 6.08 -5.62 -29.87
C CYS A 116 5.48 -4.21 -29.90
N LYS A 117 4.89 -3.80 -31.03
CA LYS A 117 4.22 -2.49 -31.18
C LYS A 117 3.06 -2.35 -30.20
N LYS A 118 2.17 -3.34 -30.11
CA LYS A 118 1.04 -3.36 -29.16
C LYS A 118 1.50 -3.29 -27.72
N TYR A 119 2.57 -4.02 -27.37
CA TYR A 119 3.13 -3.99 -26.03
C TYR A 119 3.67 -2.59 -25.66
N LEU A 120 4.43 -1.96 -26.56
CA LEU A 120 4.97 -0.61 -26.34
C LEU A 120 3.87 0.44 -26.26
N GLN A 121 2.86 0.36 -27.14
CA GLN A 121 1.69 1.25 -27.10
C GLN A 121 0.92 1.09 -25.78
N LYS A 122 0.65 -0.14 -25.34
CA LYS A 122 -0.01 -0.40 -24.06
C LYS A 122 0.81 0.16 -22.89
N LYS A 123 2.13 -0.02 -22.90
CA LYS A 123 3.04 0.53 -21.87
C LYS A 123 3.04 2.07 -21.86
N GLN A 124 2.97 2.70 -23.04
CA GLN A 124 2.91 4.15 -23.17
C GLN A 124 1.54 4.70 -22.74
N GLN A 125 0.45 4.00 -23.09
CA GLN A 125 -0.90 4.32 -22.64
C GLN A 125 -1.02 4.12 -21.13
N GLU A 126 -0.49 3.04 -20.55
CA GLU A 126 -0.40 2.85 -19.10
C GLU A 126 0.46 3.93 -18.41
N GLN A 127 1.46 4.51 -19.09
CA GLN A 127 2.22 5.65 -18.54
C GLN A 127 1.44 6.97 -18.63
N THR A 128 0.55 7.11 -19.61
CA THR A 128 -0.22 8.34 -19.86
C THR A 128 -1.56 8.34 -19.11
N GLU A 129 -2.18 7.17 -18.95
CA GLU A 129 -3.43 6.90 -18.22
C GLU A 129 -3.19 6.44 -16.78
N ARG A 130 -1.93 6.39 -16.31
CA ARG A 130 -1.68 6.39 -14.87
C ARG A 130 -2.42 7.62 -14.30
N PRO A 131 -3.48 7.46 -13.48
CA PRO A 131 -3.75 8.53 -12.53
C PRO A 131 -2.42 8.80 -11.81
N LEU A 132 -2.14 10.05 -11.46
CA LEU A 132 -0.97 10.42 -10.64
C LEU A 132 -1.06 9.71 -9.28
N GLN A 133 -0.78 8.41 -9.27
CA GLN A 133 -0.86 7.55 -8.10
C GLN A 133 0.58 7.36 -7.66
N VAL A 134 0.87 7.98 -6.52
CA VAL A 134 2.20 8.08 -5.95
C VAL A 134 2.78 6.67 -5.71
N PRO A 135 4.07 6.39 -5.96
CA PRO A 135 4.65 5.03 -6.01
C PRO A 135 4.69 4.23 -4.70
N ALA A 136 3.94 4.60 -3.67
CA ALA A 136 3.74 3.78 -2.48
C ALA A 136 2.42 4.20 -1.82
N VAL A 137 1.45 3.29 -1.76
CA VAL A 137 0.49 3.29 -0.64
C VAL A 137 1.23 2.57 0.48
N ASP A 138 2.19 3.24 1.08
CA ASP A 138 2.68 2.84 2.39
C ASP A 138 1.69 3.43 3.40
N SER A 139 0.84 2.59 3.96
CA SER A 139 -0.09 2.95 5.04
C SER A 139 0.63 3.48 6.29
N SER A 140 1.96 3.43 6.31
CA SER A 140 2.78 3.60 7.51
C SER A 140 3.60 4.88 7.53
N ILE A 141 3.65 5.67 6.44
CA ILE A 141 4.43 6.91 6.41
C ILE A 141 3.64 8.02 5.70
N PRO A 142 3.11 9.02 6.43
CA PRO A 142 2.48 10.18 5.80
C PRO A 142 3.56 10.97 5.05
N ARG A 143 3.55 10.91 3.72
CA ARG A 143 4.40 11.74 2.84
C ARG A 143 3.67 12.94 2.26
N THR A 144 2.50 13.26 2.76
CA THR A 144 1.75 14.44 2.39
C THR A 144 1.58 15.35 3.60
N GLN A 145 1.67 16.66 3.37
CA GLN A 145 1.21 17.72 4.28
C GLN A 145 -0.32 17.66 4.55
N GLU A 146 -0.98 16.52 4.25
CA GLU A 146 -2.44 16.31 4.25
C GLU A 146 -3.07 16.17 5.64
N LEU A 147 -2.28 16.10 6.71
CA LEU A 147 -2.79 16.13 8.09
C LEU A 147 -2.67 17.52 8.75
N GLN A 148 -2.41 18.55 7.95
CA GLN A 148 -2.58 19.94 8.36
C GLN A 148 -4.07 20.30 8.31
N GLY A 149 -4.62 20.89 9.38
CA GLY A 149 -6.02 21.29 9.41
C GLY A 149 -6.98 20.14 9.71
N ILE A 150 -6.60 19.20 10.58
CA ILE A 150 -7.52 18.14 11.05
C ILE A 150 -8.40 18.66 12.19
N THR A 151 -7.95 19.69 12.92
CA THR A 151 -8.73 20.34 13.97
C THR A 151 -9.10 21.78 13.63
N THR A 152 -10.15 22.28 14.28
CA THR A 152 -10.68 23.64 14.06
C THR A 152 -9.70 24.76 14.41
N ARG A 153 -8.67 24.50 15.22
CA ARG A 153 -7.66 25.48 15.62
C ARG A 153 -6.23 25.08 15.22
N ASP A 154 -6.08 24.15 14.28
CA ASP A 154 -4.79 23.91 13.63
C ASP A 154 -4.32 25.20 12.92
N ASP A 155 -3.00 25.45 12.94
CA ASP A 155 -2.41 26.61 12.28
C ASP A 155 -2.66 26.53 10.76
N PRO A 156 -3.29 27.55 10.13
CA PRO A 156 -3.54 27.55 8.68
C PRO A 156 -2.25 27.53 7.84
N LEU A 157 -1.11 27.90 8.42
CA LEU A 157 0.22 27.80 7.77
C LEU A 157 0.92 26.47 8.07
N GLY A 158 0.34 25.61 8.91
CA GLY A 158 0.81 24.27 9.19
C GLY A 158 2.16 24.18 9.91
N GLN A 159 2.62 25.25 10.57
CA GLN A 159 3.93 25.29 11.22
C GLN A 159 3.92 24.61 12.59
N THR A 160 2.82 24.70 13.32
CA THR A 160 2.66 24.03 14.62
C THR A 160 1.33 23.27 14.69
N PRO A 161 1.37 21.93 14.83
CA PRO A 161 0.14 21.16 15.02
C PRO A 161 -0.53 21.52 16.34
N GLU A 162 -1.86 21.59 16.35
CA GLU A 162 -2.61 21.68 17.59
C GLU A 162 -2.41 20.42 18.44
N MET A 163 -1.98 20.61 19.68
CA MET A 163 -1.77 19.55 20.68
C MET A 163 -2.82 19.63 21.79
N PHE A 164 -3.13 18.48 22.38
CA PHE A 164 -4.13 18.30 23.44
C PHE A 164 -3.56 17.47 24.60
N ASP A 165 -4.07 17.74 25.81
CA ASP A 165 -3.72 16.96 27.00
C ASP A 165 -4.36 15.57 26.94
N ALA A 166 -5.60 15.49 26.48
CA ALA A 166 -6.26 14.21 26.29
C ALA A 166 -7.33 14.17 25.20
N PHE A 167 -7.42 13.02 24.55
CA PHE A 167 -8.53 12.65 23.67
C PHE A 167 -9.66 12.01 24.48
N ILE A 168 -10.91 12.46 24.29
CA ILE A 168 -12.07 11.89 24.96
C ILE A 168 -12.78 10.91 24.00
N CYS A 169 -12.75 9.63 24.36
CA CYS A 169 -13.44 8.57 23.64
C CYS A 169 -14.72 8.20 24.39
N TYR A 170 -15.86 8.37 23.74
CA TYR A 170 -17.19 8.18 24.33
C TYR A 170 -18.18 7.72 23.26
N CYS A 171 -19.29 7.13 23.69
CA CYS A 171 -20.44 6.86 22.82
C CYS A 171 -21.38 8.08 22.81
N GLN A 172 -22.08 8.34 21.70
CA GLN A 172 -22.96 9.52 21.57
C GLN A 172 -24.00 9.65 22.70
N ASN A 173 -24.47 8.52 23.23
CA ASN A 173 -25.44 8.48 24.34
C ASN A 173 -24.87 9.04 25.66
N ASP A 174 -23.55 9.14 25.80
CA ASP A 174 -22.86 9.64 26.99
C ASP A 174 -22.38 11.10 26.85
N ILE A 175 -22.80 11.80 25.80
CA ILE A 175 -22.38 13.18 25.52
C ILE A 175 -22.68 14.14 26.68
N HIS A 176 -23.75 13.94 27.44
CA HIS A 176 -24.08 14.77 28.59
C HIS A 176 -23.00 14.71 29.68
N PHE A 177 -22.44 13.54 29.94
CA PHE A 177 -21.33 13.38 30.89
C PHE A 177 -20.05 14.02 30.35
N VAL A 178 -19.82 13.93 29.04
CA VAL A 178 -18.67 14.57 28.39
C VAL A 178 -18.78 16.10 28.46
N GLN A 179 -19.98 16.67 28.28
CA GLN A 179 -20.20 18.10 28.44
C GLN A 179 -19.90 18.58 29.86
N GLU A 180 -20.34 17.83 30.88
CA GLU A 180 -19.99 18.11 32.29
C GLU A 180 -18.46 18.03 32.50
N MET A 181 -17.81 16.99 31.95
CA MET A 181 -16.36 16.83 32.01
C MET A 181 -15.60 18.00 31.39
N ILE A 182 -16.05 18.49 30.23
CA ILE A 182 -15.44 19.65 29.58
C ILE A 182 -15.57 20.90 30.47
N GLN A 183 -16.76 21.15 31.02
CA GLN A 183 -16.99 22.29 31.91
C GLN A 183 -16.06 22.22 33.13
N GLU A 184 -16.00 21.08 33.79
CA GLU A 184 -15.23 20.90 35.03
C GLU A 184 -13.71 20.84 34.81
N LEU A 185 -13.22 20.44 33.63
CA LEU A 185 -11.79 20.30 33.37
C LEU A 185 -11.18 21.44 32.55
N GLU A 186 -11.93 22.04 31.63
CA GLU A 186 -11.45 23.17 30.80
C GLU A 186 -11.75 24.53 31.46
N GLN A 187 -12.90 24.70 32.12
CA GLN A 187 -13.36 26.02 32.63
C GLN A 187 -12.94 26.31 34.07
N THR A 188 -12.45 25.31 34.80
CA THR A 188 -11.96 25.45 36.18
C THR A 188 -10.46 25.76 36.21
N ASP A 189 -9.87 25.78 37.41
CA ASP A 189 -8.44 26.06 37.65
C ASP A 189 -7.47 25.09 36.94
N HIS A 190 -7.96 23.99 36.37
CA HIS A 190 -7.14 22.97 35.72
C HIS A 190 -6.63 23.37 34.34
N LYS A 191 -7.34 24.26 33.61
CA LYS A 191 -6.97 24.77 32.27
C LYS A 191 -6.48 23.68 31.30
N LEU A 192 -7.10 22.50 31.38
CA LEU A 192 -6.76 21.39 30.50
C LEU A 192 -7.30 21.64 29.11
N LYS A 193 -6.62 21.11 28.10
CA LYS A 193 -7.05 21.15 26.71
C LYS A 193 -7.48 19.77 26.26
N LEU A 194 -8.79 19.53 26.20
CA LEU A 194 -9.36 18.25 25.81
C LEU A 194 -9.68 18.27 24.31
N CYS A 195 -9.52 17.11 23.66
CA CYS A 195 -9.93 16.89 22.27
C CYS A 195 -11.20 16.04 22.27
N VAL A 196 -12.27 16.59 21.72
CA VAL A 196 -13.55 15.91 21.53
C VAL A 196 -13.85 15.83 20.04
N PHE A 197 -14.05 14.61 19.55
CA PHE A 197 -14.18 14.35 18.11
C PHE A 197 -15.22 15.25 17.44
N ASP A 198 -16.46 15.30 17.94
CA ASP A 198 -17.55 16.08 17.35
C ASP A 198 -17.38 17.61 17.44
N ARG A 199 -16.46 18.11 18.28
CA ARG A 199 -16.24 19.54 18.52
C ARG A 199 -15.01 20.07 17.79
N ASP A 200 -13.90 19.33 17.93
CA ASP A 200 -12.58 19.83 17.59
C ASP A 200 -12.13 19.36 16.21
N VAL A 201 -12.66 18.24 15.70
CA VAL A 201 -12.27 17.67 14.40
C VAL A 201 -13.06 18.29 13.25
N LEU A 202 -12.38 18.64 12.16
CA LEU A 202 -13.01 19.15 10.95
C LEU A 202 -13.63 18.01 10.12
N PRO A 203 -14.89 18.13 9.66
CA PRO A 203 -15.54 17.12 8.85
C PRO A 203 -14.99 17.06 7.42
N GLY A 204 -15.13 15.92 6.74
CA GLY A 204 -14.73 15.71 5.33
C GLY A 204 -13.53 14.80 5.12
N THR A 205 -12.97 14.27 6.20
CA THR A 205 -11.74 13.48 6.27
C THR A 205 -12.01 12.10 6.86
N CYS A 206 -11.11 11.14 6.63
CA CYS A 206 -11.32 9.77 7.11
C CYS A 206 -11.24 9.70 8.64
N VAL A 207 -12.35 9.30 9.28
CA VAL A 207 -12.51 9.21 10.74
C VAL A 207 -11.40 8.37 11.38
N TRP A 208 -11.06 7.23 10.79
CA TRP A 208 -10.05 6.32 11.33
C TRP A 208 -8.64 6.91 11.29
N THR A 209 -8.28 7.56 10.18
CA THR A 209 -6.96 8.19 10.01
C THR A 209 -6.77 9.33 11.01
N ILE A 210 -7.78 10.20 11.15
CA ILE A 210 -7.69 11.31 12.12
C ILE A 210 -7.66 10.78 13.54
N THR A 211 -8.54 9.85 13.88
CA THR A 211 -8.60 9.33 15.25
C THR A 211 -7.27 8.67 15.64
N SER A 212 -6.65 7.95 14.71
CA SER A 212 -5.32 7.36 14.92
C SER A 212 -4.25 8.43 15.14
N GLU A 213 -4.24 9.48 14.29
CA GLU A 213 -3.31 10.62 14.42
C GLU A 213 -3.52 11.39 15.74
N LEU A 214 -4.77 11.60 16.15
CA LEU A 214 -5.11 12.26 17.40
C LEU A 214 -4.62 11.46 18.61
N ILE A 215 -4.93 10.15 18.64
CA ILE A 215 -4.54 9.27 19.73
C ILE A 215 -3.02 9.11 19.79
N GLU A 216 -2.34 8.99 18.65
CA GLU A 216 -0.90 8.70 18.60
C GLU A 216 -0.04 9.95 18.77
N LYS A 217 -0.34 11.03 18.03
CA LYS A 217 0.57 12.17 17.87
C LYS A 217 0.08 13.46 18.49
N ARG A 218 -1.22 13.75 18.49
CA ARG A 218 -1.75 15.06 18.98
C ARG A 218 -2.13 15.06 20.46
N CYS A 219 -2.51 13.90 21.01
CA CYS A 219 -2.99 13.78 22.39
C CYS A 219 -2.00 13.02 23.27
N ARG A 220 -1.69 13.58 24.45
CA ARG A 220 -0.80 12.92 25.42
C ARG A 220 -1.46 11.70 26.04
N LYS A 221 -2.73 11.82 26.41
CA LYS A 221 -3.53 10.75 27.03
C LYS A 221 -4.85 10.53 26.30
N MET A 222 -5.52 9.44 26.65
CA MET A 222 -6.85 9.11 26.18
C MET A 222 -7.73 8.78 27.37
N VAL A 223 -8.84 9.50 27.51
CA VAL A 223 -9.88 9.21 28.50
C VAL A 223 -10.94 8.37 27.81
N VAL A 224 -11.24 7.21 28.38
CA VAL A 224 -12.24 6.28 27.84
C VAL A 224 -13.46 6.32 28.73
N VAL A 225 -14.57 6.85 28.24
CA VAL A 225 -15.83 6.95 28.98
C VAL A 225 -16.64 5.67 28.78
N ILE A 226 -16.62 4.80 29.79
CA ILE A 226 -17.18 3.46 29.73
C ILE A 226 -18.62 3.45 30.23
N SER A 227 -19.48 2.91 29.36
CA SER A 227 -20.90 2.64 29.56
C SER A 227 -21.29 1.32 28.88
N ASP A 228 -22.50 0.81 29.15
CA ASP A 228 -23.02 -0.36 28.43
C ASP A 228 -23.08 -0.13 26.89
N ASP A 229 -23.37 1.10 26.46
CA ASP A 229 -23.42 1.53 25.05
C ASP A 229 -22.00 1.59 24.44
N TYR A 230 -21.03 2.09 25.19
CA TYR A 230 -19.62 2.13 24.79
C TYR A 230 -19.09 0.73 24.45
N LEU A 231 -19.51 -0.28 25.21
CA LEU A 231 -19.11 -1.66 25.01
C LEU A 231 -19.72 -2.32 23.75
N ASP A 232 -20.78 -1.74 23.19
CA ASP A 232 -21.41 -2.22 21.95
C ASP A 232 -20.92 -1.48 20.70
N SER A 233 -20.23 -0.34 20.84
CA SER A 233 -19.71 0.43 19.71
C SER A 233 -18.41 -0.16 19.19
N GLU A 234 -18.41 -0.57 17.92
CA GLU A 234 -17.22 -1.08 17.22
C GLU A 234 -16.15 0.01 17.08
N GLU A 235 -16.56 1.28 16.92
CA GLU A 235 -15.65 2.42 16.85
C GLU A 235 -14.90 2.61 18.17
N CYS A 236 -15.62 2.54 19.29
CA CYS A 236 -15.06 2.65 20.64
C CYS A 236 -14.10 1.49 20.95
N ASP A 237 -14.48 0.27 20.57
CA ASP A 237 -13.66 -0.93 20.72
C ASP A 237 -12.36 -0.82 19.92
N PHE A 238 -12.43 -0.40 18.65
CA PHE A 238 -11.27 -0.17 17.81
C PHE A 238 -10.33 0.88 18.43
N GLN A 239 -10.86 2.05 18.81
CA GLN A 239 -10.06 3.14 19.37
C GLN A 239 -9.35 2.72 20.66
N THR A 240 -10.04 1.99 21.53
CA THR A 240 -9.45 1.44 22.77
C THR A 240 -8.33 0.45 22.47
N LYS A 241 -8.56 -0.50 21.55
CA LYS A 241 -7.55 -1.48 21.15
C LYS A 241 -6.32 -0.82 20.51
N PHE A 242 -6.54 0.20 19.68
CA PHE A 242 -5.47 1.00 19.08
C PHE A 242 -4.65 1.74 20.14
N ALA A 243 -5.29 2.42 21.09
CA ALA A 243 -4.57 3.11 22.16
C ALA A 243 -3.75 2.16 23.06
N LEU A 244 -4.27 0.95 23.30
CA LEU A 244 -3.56 -0.09 24.04
C LEU A 244 -2.38 -0.66 23.27
N SER A 245 -2.47 -0.80 21.94
CA SER A 245 -1.35 -1.28 21.11
C SER A 245 -0.19 -0.29 21.09
N LEU A 246 -0.47 1.01 21.18
CA LEU A 246 0.57 2.05 21.31
C LEU A 246 1.28 2.06 22.67
N SER A 247 0.69 1.47 23.71
CA SER A 247 1.28 1.42 25.05
C SER A 247 1.14 0.05 25.73
N PRO A 248 1.80 -1.00 25.19
CA PRO A 248 1.69 -2.34 25.75
C PRO A 248 2.09 -2.40 27.22
N GLY A 249 1.23 -2.99 28.05
CA GLY A 249 1.44 -3.11 29.49
C GLY A 249 1.20 -1.82 30.30
N ALA A 250 0.52 -0.83 29.73
CA ALA A 250 0.08 0.40 30.41
C ALA A 250 1.21 1.20 31.11
N ARG A 251 2.47 1.01 30.69
CA ARG A 251 3.65 1.62 31.32
C ARG A 251 3.61 3.14 31.32
N LEU A 252 2.98 3.72 30.29
CA LEU A 252 2.86 5.16 30.08
C LEU A 252 1.60 5.78 30.68
N ARG A 253 0.75 4.98 31.38
CA ARG A 253 -0.53 5.46 31.95
C ARG A 253 -1.34 6.34 30.98
N ARG A 254 -1.26 6.00 29.69
CA ARG A 254 -1.79 6.81 28.57
C ARG A 254 -3.31 6.74 28.51
N LEU A 255 -3.87 5.58 28.84
CA LEU A 255 -5.30 5.30 28.81
C LEU A 255 -5.87 5.41 30.24
N ILE A 256 -6.91 6.24 30.40
CA ILE A 256 -7.61 6.46 31.68
C ILE A 256 -9.08 6.08 31.51
N PRO A 257 -9.49 4.90 32.00
CA PRO A 257 -10.88 4.46 32.00
C PRO A 257 -11.70 5.27 33.02
N VAL A 258 -12.82 5.82 32.58
CA VAL A 258 -13.80 6.55 33.40
C VAL A 258 -15.13 5.83 33.32
N LYS A 259 -15.65 5.39 34.46
CA LYS A 259 -17.01 4.84 34.53
C LYS A 259 -17.98 5.97 34.86
N CYS A 260 -18.82 6.34 33.89
CA CYS A 260 -19.75 7.47 34.02
C CYS A 260 -21.07 7.10 34.70
N LYS A 261 -21.58 5.89 34.45
CA LYS A 261 -22.88 5.41 34.96
C LYS A 261 -22.81 3.96 35.44
N ALA A 262 -23.84 3.52 36.14
CA ALA A 262 -23.98 2.12 36.53
C ALA A 262 -24.12 1.27 35.25
N MET A 263 -23.42 0.15 35.20
CA MET A 263 -23.38 -0.73 34.04
C MET A 263 -23.96 -2.08 34.41
N LYS A 264 -24.67 -2.70 33.46
CA LYS A 264 -25.16 -4.07 33.59
C LYS A 264 -24.11 -5.07 33.11
N LYS A 265 -23.30 -4.69 32.12
CA LYS A 265 -22.25 -5.52 31.55
C LYS A 265 -21.00 -5.51 32.41
N GLU A 266 -20.21 -6.57 32.27
CA GLU A 266 -18.92 -6.66 32.92
C GLU A 266 -17.91 -5.68 32.30
N PHE A 267 -16.99 -5.21 33.14
CA PHE A 267 -15.95 -4.31 32.71
C PHE A 267 -14.98 -5.03 31.75
N PRO A 268 -14.52 -4.40 30.65
CA PRO A 268 -13.64 -5.02 29.68
C PRO A 268 -12.38 -5.62 30.32
N SER A 269 -12.17 -6.91 30.07
CA SER A 269 -11.03 -7.66 30.62
C SER A 269 -9.67 -7.10 30.19
N ILE A 270 -9.64 -6.42 29.04
CA ILE A 270 -8.48 -5.74 28.47
C ILE A 270 -8.05 -4.50 29.29
N LEU A 271 -8.98 -3.90 30.03
CA LEU A 271 -8.75 -2.73 30.88
C LEU A 271 -8.60 -3.10 32.37
N ARG A 272 -8.67 -4.38 32.75
CA ARG A 272 -8.69 -4.81 34.17
C ARG A 272 -7.48 -4.35 34.98
N PHE A 273 -6.34 -4.19 34.32
CA PHE A 273 -5.07 -3.84 34.96
C PHE A 273 -4.84 -2.33 35.02
N ILE A 274 -5.79 -1.53 34.53
CA ILE A 274 -5.71 -0.07 34.52
C ILE A 274 -6.61 0.47 35.63
N THR A 275 -6.12 1.47 36.37
CA THR A 275 -6.90 2.08 37.45
C THR A 275 -8.08 2.86 36.87
N VAL A 276 -9.29 2.48 37.28
CA VAL A 276 -10.53 3.11 36.82
C VAL A 276 -10.88 4.31 37.70
N CYS A 277 -11.31 5.40 37.05
CA CYS A 277 -11.94 6.55 37.70
C CYS A 277 -13.46 6.35 37.71
N ASP A 278 -14.03 6.00 38.88
CA ASP A 278 -15.47 5.77 39.01
C ASP A 278 -16.21 7.04 39.47
N TYR A 279 -17.05 7.61 38.59
CA TYR A 279 -17.89 8.77 38.88
C TYR A 279 -19.17 8.40 39.66
N THR A 280 -19.58 7.13 39.61
CA THR A 280 -20.80 6.63 40.27
C THR A 280 -20.63 6.48 41.79
N ASN A 281 -19.38 6.38 42.25
CA ASN A 281 -19.06 6.23 43.65
C ASN A 281 -19.18 7.59 44.40
N SER A 282 -20.22 7.69 45.24
CA SER A 282 -20.52 8.89 46.03
C SER A 282 -19.38 9.31 46.97
N ALA A 283 -18.55 8.37 47.45
CA ALA A 283 -17.43 8.67 48.33
C ALA A 283 -16.30 9.40 47.60
N THR A 284 -16.02 9.05 46.34
CA THR A 284 -14.95 9.65 45.54
C THR A 284 -15.43 10.78 44.65
N LYS A 285 -16.74 10.96 44.47
CA LYS A 285 -17.34 11.96 43.57
C LYS A 285 -16.85 13.39 43.84
N LYS A 286 -16.66 13.77 45.12
CA LYS A 286 -16.18 15.11 45.51
C LYS A 286 -14.78 15.44 44.99
N TRP A 287 -13.91 14.44 44.85
CA TRP A 287 -12.52 14.63 44.40
C TRP A 287 -12.30 14.10 42.98
N PHE A 288 -13.38 13.71 42.30
CA PHE A 288 -13.33 13.03 41.02
C PHE A 288 -12.63 13.90 39.97
N TRP A 289 -13.13 15.13 39.75
CA TRP A 289 -12.59 16.05 38.75
C TRP A 289 -11.14 16.43 39.05
N THR A 290 -10.82 16.76 40.30
CA THR A 290 -9.45 17.08 40.72
C THR A 290 -8.49 15.91 40.52
N ARG A 291 -8.93 14.67 40.80
CA ARG A 291 -8.11 13.47 40.62
C ARG A 291 -7.92 13.15 39.15
N LEU A 292 -8.97 13.27 38.34
CA LEU A 292 -8.91 13.09 36.89
C LEU A 292 -7.98 14.13 36.27
N ALA A 293 -8.15 15.42 36.61
CA ALA A 293 -7.30 16.50 36.13
C ALA A 293 -5.82 16.27 36.45
N LYS A 294 -5.50 15.91 37.70
CA LYS A 294 -4.12 15.56 38.09
C LYS A 294 -3.59 14.38 37.29
N SER A 295 -4.42 13.36 37.04
CA SER A 295 -4.03 12.22 36.22
C SER A 295 -3.69 12.62 34.78
N LEU A 296 -4.35 13.65 34.24
CA LEU A 296 -4.11 14.14 32.88
C LEU A 296 -2.84 15.00 32.79
N LEU A 297 -2.53 15.78 33.84
CA LEU A 297 -1.35 16.66 33.88
C LEU A 297 -0.02 15.93 34.11
N VAL A 298 -0.04 14.76 34.76
CA VAL A 298 1.19 13.99 35.03
C VAL A 298 1.78 13.47 33.71
N PRO A 299 3.08 13.63 33.42
CA PRO A 299 3.73 13.08 32.23
C PRO A 299 3.59 11.56 32.09
#